data_AF-A0A672QMI7-F1
#
_entry.id   AF-A0A672QMI7-F1
#
_cell.length_a   1.000
_cell.length_b   1.000
_cell.length_c   1.000
_cell.angle_alpha   90.00
_cell.angle_beta   90.00
_cell.angle_gamma   90.00
#
_symmetry.space_group_name_H-M   'P 1'
#
loop_
_entity.id
_entity.type
_entity.pdbx_description
1 polymer ?
#
loop_
_entity_poly.entity_id
_entity_poly.type
_entity_poly.pdbx_seq_one_letter_code
_entity_poly.pdbx_strand_id
1 'polypeptide(L)'
;MNACHLLIVLLLVSNITLSSGVLEVFAAIVSYVFYTFFDRNDLLPFDPKRLEKDLRDSLFGQHIVSDVVLKAVTSFMNDSNPNKPLVLSFHGTTGVGKNHVAKIIARNVYKKGIQSKHIHTYISEHHFPHRTKLDLYSAQLKQWIHGNVSSFPRSMFIFDEMDKMQPQLIDVIKPFLDYNARVDRVSFHNAIFIFLSNAGGNVIAEVALDYWREGKNREELWMNSKEMETKILQNIFNDKNSVY
;
A
#
# COMPACT_ATOMS: atom_id res chain seq x y z
N MET A 1 -11.24 -8.39 -29.08
CA MET A 1 -10.44 -9.38 -29.86
C MET A 1 -9.93 -10.42 -28.87
N ASN A 2 -10.47 -11.63 -28.90
CA ASN A 2 -10.23 -12.66 -27.87
C ASN A 2 -8.75 -13.08 -27.83
N ALA A 3 -8.24 -13.45 -26.65
CA ALA A 3 -6.83 -13.83 -26.42
C ALA A 3 -6.32 -14.94 -27.39
N CYS A 4 -7.18 -15.88 -27.78
CA CYS A 4 -6.86 -16.88 -28.82
C CYS A 4 -6.58 -16.25 -30.18
N HIS A 5 -7.32 -15.21 -30.57
CA HIS A 5 -7.19 -14.62 -31.90
C HIS A 5 -5.86 -13.88 -32.09
N LEU A 6 -5.35 -13.21 -31.06
CA LEU A 6 -4.06 -12.51 -31.14
C LEU A 6 -2.89 -13.50 -31.16
N LEU A 7 -2.96 -14.57 -30.36
CA LEU A 7 -1.94 -15.62 -30.31
C LEU A 7 -1.83 -16.37 -31.64
N ILE A 8 -2.97 -16.65 -32.29
CA ILE A 8 -3.03 -17.29 -33.61
C ILE A 8 -2.42 -16.38 -34.69
N VAL A 9 -2.69 -15.07 -34.65
CA VAL A 9 -2.12 -14.11 -35.62
C VAL A 9 -0.59 -14.03 -35.47
N LEU A 10 -0.06 -14.03 -34.25
CA LEU A 10 1.38 -14.01 -33.99
C LEU A 10 2.12 -15.29 -34.47
N LEU A 11 1.51 -16.46 -34.26
CA LEU A 11 2.07 -17.75 -34.73
C LEU A 11 2.01 -17.92 -36.25
N LEU A 12 1.02 -17.30 -36.91
CA LEU A 12 0.92 -17.31 -38.37
C LEU A 12 2.02 -16.47 -39.04
N VAL A 13 2.44 -15.37 -38.40
CA VAL A 13 3.48 -14.47 -38.92
C VAL A 13 4.89 -15.09 -38.79
N SER A 14 5.13 -15.96 -37.80
CA SER A 14 6.42 -16.64 -37.61
C SER A 14 6.72 -17.75 -38.64
N ASN A 15 5.74 -18.19 -39.43
CA ASN A 15 5.92 -19.19 -40.49
C ASN A 15 6.38 -18.61 -41.83
N ILE A 16 6.59 -17.28 -41.90
CA ILE A 16 7.17 -16.63 -43.08
C ILE A 16 8.69 -16.62 -42.88
N THR A 17 9.45 -17.18 -43.83
CA THR A 17 10.92 -17.20 -43.80
C THR A 17 11.46 -15.77 -43.83
N LEU A 18 11.67 -15.20 -42.65
CA LEU A 18 12.23 -13.87 -42.42
C LEU A 18 13.75 -14.00 -42.24
N SER A 19 14.51 -13.06 -42.81
CA SER A 19 15.96 -13.00 -42.61
C SER A 19 16.29 -12.83 -41.12
N SER A 20 17.50 -13.23 -40.70
CA SER A 20 17.92 -13.25 -39.28
C SER A 20 17.67 -11.93 -38.55
N GLY A 21 17.93 -10.79 -39.21
CA GLY A 21 17.72 -9.47 -38.63
C GLY A 21 16.24 -9.10 -38.41
N VAL A 22 15.33 -9.62 -39.23
CA VAL A 22 13.89 -9.37 -39.05
C VAL A 22 13.32 -10.26 -37.94
N LEU A 23 13.86 -11.48 -37.76
CA LEU A 23 13.47 -12.37 -36.68
C LEU A 23 13.81 -11.80 -35.30
N GLU A 24 14.97 -11.15 -35.13
CA GLU A 24 15.36 -10.50 -33.86
C GLU A 24 14.44 -9.32 -33.51
N VAL A 25 14.14 -8.46 -34.50
CA VAL A 25 13.21 -7.33 -34.31
C VAL A 25 11.81 -7.84 -33.99
N PHE A 26 11.35 -8.87 -34.69
CA PHE A 26 10.06 -9.49 -34.42
C PHE A 26 10.04 -10.12 -33.03
N ALA A 27 11.07 -10.88 -32.64
CA ALA A 27 11.17 -11.45 -31.30
C ALA A 27 11.16 -10.37 -30.21
N ALA A 28 11.85 -9.24 -30.42
CA ALA A 28 11.81 -8.10 -29.50
C ALA A 28 10.40 -7.49 -29.41
N ILE A 29 9.70 -7.33 -30.54
CA ILE A 29 8.32 -6.84 -30.58
C ILE A 29 7.37 -7.82 -29.89
N VAL A 30 7.48 -9.12 -30.18
CA VAL A 30 6.65 -10.16 -29.54
C VAL A 30 6.93 -10.19 -28.05
N SER A 31 8.19 -10.13 -27.62
CA SER A 31 8.55 -10.11 -26.20
C SER A 31 8.05 -8.83 -25.53
N TYR A 32 8.13 -7.67 -26.19
CA TYR A 32 7.57 -6.40 -25.70
C TYR A 32 6.04 -6.42 -25.62
N VAL A 33 5.35 -6.94 -26.63
CA VAL A 33 3.89 -7.09 -26.64
C VAL A 33 3.44 -8.13 -25.62
N PHE A 34 4.16 -9.25 -25.49
CA PHE A 34 3.87 -10.28 -24.52
C PHE A 34 4.10 -9.77 -23.10
N TYR A 35 5.20 -9.06 -22.86
CA TYR A 35 5.49 -8.40 -21.59
C TYR A 35 4.40 -7.38 -21.25
N THR A 36 4.09 -6.44 -22.14
CA THR A 36 3.06 -5.41 -21.88
C THR A 36 1.64 -5.99 -21.76
N PHE A 37 1.32 -7.09 -22.45
CA PHE A 37 -0.01 -7.72 -22.40
C PHE A 37 -0.20 -8.62 -21.17
N PHE A 38 0.78 -9.46 -20.82
CA PHE A 38 0.68 -10.36 -19.66
C PHE A 38 0.79 -9.59 -18.32
N ASP A 39 1.50 -8.47 -18.33
CA ASP A 39 1.69 -7.59 -17.18
C ASP A 39 0.44 -6.81 -16.76
N ARG A 40 -0.59 -6.75 -17.62
CA ARG A 40 -1.87 -6.09 -17.31
C ARG A 40 -2.67 -6.80 -16.21
N ASN A 41 -2.32 -8.04 -15.85
CA ASN A 41 -3.05 -8.85 -14.87
C ASN A 41 -2.16 -9.29 -13.70
N ASP A 42 -1.40 -8.38 -13.08
CA ASP A 42 -0.70 -8.68 -11.83
C ASP A 42 -1.63 -8.77 -10.60
N LEU A 43 -2.89 -8.35 -10.74
CA LEU A 43 -3.90 -8.50 -9.69
C LEU A 43 -4.31 -9.96 -9.52
N LEU A 44 -4.40 -10.36 -8.26
CA LEU A 44 -5.01 -11.62 -7.84
C LEU A 44 -6.52 -11.40 -7.73
N PRO A 45 -7.38 -12.33 -8.21
CA PRO A 45 -8.81 -12.27 -7.92
C PRO A 45 -9.02 -12.13 -6.41
N PHE A 46 -9.69 -11.06 -6.02
CA PHE A 46 -9.86 -10.72 -4.61
C PHE A 46 -10.86 -11.68 -3.98
N ASP A 47 -10.48 -12.27 -2.86
CA ASP A 47 -11.31 -13.17 -2.06
C ASP A 47 -11.26 -12.71 -0.59
N PRO A 48 -12.38 -12.15 -0.06
CA PRO A 48 -12.45 -11.71 1.33
C PRO A 48 -12.15 -12.83 2.32
N LYS A 49 -12.57 -14.07 2.03
CA LYS A 49 -12.35 -15.21 2.92
C LYS A 49 -10.89 -15.62 2.98
N ARG A 50 -10.17 -15.48 1.86
CA ARG A 50 -8.72 -15.68 1.82
C ARG A 50 -8.01 -14.64 2.67
N LEU A 51 -8.38 -13.36 2.55
CA LEU A 51 -7.80 -12.29 3.36
C LEU A 51 -8.08 -12.50 4.86
N GLU A 52 -9.32 -12.81 5.24
CA GLU A 52 -9.71 -13.11 6.62
C GLU A 52 -8.90 -14.27 7.20
N LYS A 53 -8.80 -15.38 6.46
CA LYS A 53 -8.00 -16.54 6.86
C LYS A 53 -6.53 -16.16 7.04
N ASP A 54 -5.95 -15.43 6.10
CA ASP A 54 -4.53 -15.06 6.15
C ASP A 54 -4.22 -14.09 7.31
N LEU A 55 -5.12 -13.14 7.59
CA LEU A 55 -5.03 -12.29 8.78
C LEU A 55 -5.09 -13.13 10.06
N ARG A 56 -6.07 -14.02 10.19
CA ARG A 56 -6.21 -14.88 11.38
C ARG A 56 -5.01 -15.81 11.59
N ASP A 57 -4.52 -16.42 10.52
CA ASP A 57 -3.48 -17.45 10.59
C ASP A 57 -2.06 -16.82 10.69
N SER A 58 -1.88 -15.55 10.30
CA SER A 58 -0.56 -14.90 10.23
C SER A 58 -0.38 -13.66 11.13
N LEU A 59 -1.46 -13.06 11.67
CA LEU A 59 -1.40 -11.82 12.44
C LEU A 59 -1.90 -12.02 13.88
N PHE A 60 -0.97 -12.32 14.79
CA PHE A 60 -1.27 -12.61 16.19
C PHE A 60 -1.34 -11.34 17.06
N GLY A 61 -2.29 -11.30 17.99
CA GLY A 61 -2.39 -10.23 19.00
C GLY A 61 -2.81 -8.85 18.46
N GLN A 62 -3.30 -8.79 17.21
CA GLN A 62 -3.72 -7.55 16.55
C GLN A 62 -5.16 -7.65 16.03
N HIS A 63 -6.11 -8.02 16.91
CA HIS A 63 -7.52 -8.18 16.57
C HIS A 63 -8.13 -6.91 15.94
N ILE A 64 -7.84 -5.73 16.49
CA ILE A 64 -8.29 -4.44 15.94
C ILE A 64 -7.81 -4.25 14.50
N VAL A 65 -6.55 -4.59 14.22
CA VAL A 65 -5.96 -4.45 12.89
C VAL A 65 -6.61 -5.43 11.92
N SER A 66 -6.81 -6.69 12.33
CA SER A 66 -7.47 -7.70 11.51
C SER A 66 -8.85 -7.24 11.06
N ASP A 67 -9.68 -6.74 11.98
CA ASP A 67 -11.04 -6.31 11.68
C ASP A 67 -11.08 -5.09 10.76
N VAL A 68 -10.24 -4.08 11.04
CA VAL A 68 -10.15 -2.85 10.25
C VAL A 68 -9.64 -3.14 8.84
N VAL A 69 -8.58 -3.94 8.70
CA VAL A 69 -7.99 -4.29 7.40
C VAL A 69 -8.95 -5.14 6.58
N LEU A 70 -9.56 -6.16 7.18
CA LEU A 70 -10.53 -7.01 6.48
C LEU A 70 -11.67 -6.18 5.91
N LYS A 71 -12.27 -5.29 6.73
CA LYS A 71 -13.37 -4.43 6.29
C LYS A 71 -12.94 -3.43 5.22
N ALA A 72 -11.85 -2.69 5.45
CA ALA A 72 -11.41 -1.62 4.57
C ALA A 72 -10.95 -2.14 3.20
N VAL A 73 -10.11 -3.19 3.18
CA VAL A 73 -9.62 -3.79 1.94
C VAL A 73 -10.76 -4.46 1.19
N THR A 74 -11.65 -5.18 1.87
CA THR A 74 -12.80 -5.83 1.21
C THR A 74 -13.73 -4.82 0.58
N SER A 75 -14.09 -3.76 1.31
CA SER A 75 -14.94 -2.69 0.77
C SER A 75 -14.31 -2.05 -0.46
N PHE A 76 -13.01 -1.74 -0.40
CA PHE A 76 -12.31 -1.08 -1.49
C PHE A 76 -12.09 -1.96 -2.73
N MET A 77 -11.82 -3.26 -2.53
CA MET A 77 -11.58 -4.19 -3.63
C MET A 77 -12.88 -4.61 -4.34
N ASN A 78 -14.02 -4.54 -3.65
CA ASN A 78 -15.34 -4.81 -4.22
C ASN A 78 -16.01 -3.59 -4.85
N ASP A 79 -15.50 -2.38 -4.58
CA ASP A 79 -15.98 -1.15 -5.21
C ASP A 79 -15.31 -0.98 -6.58
N SER A 80 -16.12 -0.98 -7.64
CA SER A 80 -15.65 -0.80 -9.02
C SER A 80 -15.37 0.67 -9.37
N ASN A 81 -15.88 1.61 -8.58
CA ASN A 81 -15.68 3.05 -8.78
C ASN A 81 -15.51 3.78 -7.44
N PRO A 82 -14.42 3.51 -6.70
CA PRO A 82 -14.16 4.15 -5.42
C PRO A 82 -14.02 5.67 -5.59
N ASN A 83 -14.61 6.43 -4.67
CA ASN A 83 -14.50 7.89 -4.68
C ASN A 83 -13.22 8.41 -4.01
N LYS A 84 -12.35 7.55 -3.49
CA LYS A 84 -11.03 7.93 -2.95
C LYS A 84 -10.10 6.72 -2.94
N PRO A 85 -8.77 6.89 -2.98
CA PRO A 85 -7.85 5.78 -2.75
C PRO A 85 -8.07 5.10 -1.39
N LEU A 86 -7.66 3.84 -1.29
CA LEU A 86 -7.54 3.19 0.00
C LEU A 86 -6.34 3.78 0.73
N VAL A 87 -6.56 4.35 1.91
CA VAL A 87 -5.51 4.88 2.76
C VAL A 87 -5.55 4.19 4.12
N LEU A 88 -4.47 3.51 4.46
CA LEU A 88 -4.31 2.84 5.75
C LEU A 88 -3.07 3.41 6.45
N SER A 89 -3.19 3.72 7.74
CA SER A 89 -2.06 4.17 8.56
C SER A 89 -1.93 3.26 9.78
N PHE A 90 -0.78 2.59 9.89
CA PHE A 90 -0.46 1.67 10.98
C PHE A 90 0.52 2.32 11.94
N HIS A 91 0.08 2.43 13.20
CA HIS A 91 0.83 3.05 14.29
C HIS A 91 1.09 2.01 15.39
N GLY A 92 2.25 2.09 16.03
CA GLY A 92 2.63 1.18 17.11
C GLY A 92 4.14 1.10 17.30
N THR A 93 4.61 0.41 18.33
CA THR A 93 6.06 0.21 18.57
C THR A 93 6.71 -0.67 17.49
N THR A 94 8.04 -0.77 17.50
CA THR A 94 8.76 -1.67 16.60
C THR A 94 8.44 -3.14 16.91
N GLY A 95 8.52 -4.02 15.90
CA GLY A 95 8.32 -5.47 16.09
C GLY A 95 6.88 -5.96 16.19
N VAL A 96 5.88 -5.08 16.29
CA VAL A 96 4.46 -5.49 16.49
C VAL A 96 3.72 -5.97 15.23
N GLY A 97 4.39 -5.95 14.07
CA GLY A 97 3.84 -6.51 12.82
C GLY A 97 3.37 -5.49 11.76
N LYS A 98 3.63 -4.19 11.89
CA LYS A 98 3.23 -3.16 10.90
C LYS A 98 3.59 -3.52 9.45
N ASN A 99 4.88 -3.83 9.22
CA ASN A 99 5.37 -4.31 7.92
C ASN A 99 4.79 -5.67 7.50
N HIS A 100 4.44 -6.52 8.46
CA HIS A 100 3.85 -7.83 8.18
C HIS A 100 2.41 -7.70 7.64
N VAL A 101 1.62 -6.78 8.19
CA VAL A 101 0.26 -6.47 7.72
C VAL A 101 0.28 -5.99 6.27
N ALA A 102 1.21 -5.10 5.91
CA ALA A 102 1.38 -4.65 4.52
C ALA A 102 1.68 -5.83 3.57
N LYS A 103 2.51 -6.79 4.00
CA LYS A 103 2.80 -8.02 3.24
C LYS A 103 1.58 -8.94 3.11
N ILE A 104 0.73 -9.04 4.13
CA ILE A 104 -0.55 -9.77 4.07
C ILE A 104 -1.47 -9.14 3.01
N ILE A 105 -1.63 -7.82 3.04
CA ILE A 105 -2.46 -7.12 2.06
C ILE A 105 -1.90 -7.34 0.65
N ALA A 106 -0.59 -7.16 0.47
CA ALA A 106 0.08 -7.36 -0.81
C ALA A 106 -0.18 -8.75 -1.42
N ARG A 107 0.05 -9.83 -0.67
CA ARG A 107 -0.16 -11.21 -1.17
C ARG A 107 -1.61 -11.61 -1.38
N ASN A 108 -2.55 -10.84 -0.85
CA ASN A 108 -3.99 -11.03 -1.10
C ASN A 108 -4.52 -10.17 -2.27
N VAL A 109 -3.78 -9.17 -2.72
CA VAL A 109 -4.16 -8.26 -3.81
C VAL A 109 -3.38 -8.54 -5.10
N TYR A 110 -2.10 -8.91 -5.00
CA TYR A 110 -1.20 -9.11 -6.14
C TYR A 110 -0.73 -10.56 -6.24
N LYS A 111 -0.60 -11.08 -7.46
CA LYS A 111 -0.15 -12.46 -7.72
C LYS A 111 1.25 -12.74 -7.16
N LYS A 112 2.15 -11.76 -7.25
CA LYS A 112 3.52 -11.84 -6.74
C LYS A 112 3.67 -11.34 -5.29
N GLY A 113 2.55 -11.01 -4.62
CA GLY A 113 2.55 -10.39 -3.31
C GLY A 113 3.49 -9.18 -3.25
N ILE A 114 4.31 -9.10 -2.20
CA ILE A 114 5.24 -7.98 -1.98
C ILE A 114 6.29 -7.82 -3.10
N GLN A 115 6.51 -8.84 -3.92
CA GLN A 115 7.45 -8.82 -5.06
C GLN A 115 6.80 -8.28 -6.34
N SER A 116 5.53 -7.87 -6.30
CA SER A 116 4.91 -7.16 -7.40
C SER A 116 5.64 -5.85 -7.68
N LYS A 117 5.90 -5.57 -8.96
CA LYS A 117 6.50 -4.29 -9.39
C LYS A 117 5.55 -3.10 -9.30
N HIS A 118 4.27 -3.34 -9.03
CA HIS A 118 3.26 -2.30 -8.80
C HIS A 118 3.12 -1.95 -7.31
N ILE A 119 3.96 -2.55 -6.47
CA ILE A 119 4.12 -2.17 -5.06
C ILE A 119 5.44 -1.43 -4.92
N HIS A 120 5.37 -0.22 -4.40
CA HIS A 120 6.50 0.68 -4.24
C HIS A 120 6.68 0.99 -2.75
N THR A 121 7.85 0.67 -2.20
CA THR A 121 8.16 0.91 -0.79
C THR A 121 9.16 2.04 -0.65
N TYR A 122 8.82 3.05 0.15
CA TYR A 122 9.67 4.18 0.49
C TYR A 122 9.90 4.21 2.00
N ILE A 123 11.13 3.93 2.41
CA ILE A 123 11.59 4.09 3.80
C ILE A 123 12.19 5.49 3.95
N SER A 124 11.66 6.31 4.87
CA SER A 124 12.01 7.73 5.01
C SER A 124 13.50 8.01 5.10
N GLU A 125 14.21 7.37 6.04
CA GLU A 125 15.64 7.65 6.27
C GLU A 125 16.53 7.04 5.18
N HIS A 126 16.07 5.99 4.50
CA HIS A 126 16.85 5.35 3.43
C HIS A 126 16.75 6.10 2.10
N HIS A 127 15.54 6.49 1.70
CA HIS A 127 15.30 7.11 0.40
C HIS A 127 15.44 8.64 0.46
N PHE A 128 15.18 9.26 1.61
CA PHE A 128 15.20 10.70 1.79
C PHE A 128 16.13 11.16 2.93
N PRO A 129 17.41 10.72 2.97
CA PRO A 129 18.31 10.97 4.11
C PRO A 129 18.73 12.44 4.27
N HIS A 130 18.78 13.21 3.17
CA HIS A 130 19.40 14.54 3.16
C HIS A 130 18.38 15.67 3.06
N ARG A 131 18.27 16.47 4.13
CA ARG A 131 17.39 17.65 4.17
C ARG A 131 17.71 18.69 3.09
N THR A 132 18.97 18.81 2.67
CA THR A 132 19.38 19.76 1.62
C THR A 132 18.89 19.39 0.22
N LYS A 133 18.38 18.16 0.04
CA LYS A 133 17.90 17.65 -1.26
C LYS A 133 16.37 17.52 -1.31
N LEU A 134 15.64 18.11 -0.36
CA LEU A 134 14.19 17.90 -0.26
C LEU A 134 13.41 18.36 -1.49
N ASP A 135 13.83 19.43 -2.17
CA ASP A 135 13.17 19.87 -3.40
C ASP A 135 13.29 18.82 -4.52
N LEU A 136 14.49 18.22 -4.66
CA LEU A 136 14.74 17.13 -5.60
C LEU A 136 13.90 15.90 -5.24
N TYR A 137 13.91 15.49 -3.97
CA TYR A 137 13.13 14.35 -3.50
C TYR A 137 11.63 14.57 -3.68
N SER A 138 11.14 15.78 -3.45
CA SER A 138 9.74 16.17 -3.66
C SER A 138 9.34 16.01 -5.13
N ALA A 139 10.18 16.51 -6.05
CA ALA A 139 9.93 16.38 -7.49
C ALA A 139 9.95 14.92 -7.95
N GLN A 140 10.95 14.14 -7.51
CA GLN A 140 11.08 12.72 -7.84
C GLN A 140 9.90 11.89 -7.29
N LEU A 141 9.54 12.10 -6.02
CA LEU A 141 8.43 11.39 -5.38
C LEU A 141 7.11 11.66 -6.10
N LYS A 142 6.83 12.93 -6.43
CA LYS A 142 5.65 13.31 -7.21
C LYS A 142 5.62 12.58 -8.56
N GLN A 143 6.75 12.60 -9.28
CA GLN A 143 6.86 11.96 -10.59
C GLN A 143 6.69 10.44 -10.51
N TRP A 144 7.28 9.77 -9.52
CA TRP A 144 7.17 8.32 -9.35
C TRP A 144 5.75 7.89 -8.98
N ILE A 145 5.10 8.58 -8.04
CA ILE A 145 3.70 8.27 -7.68
C ILE A 145 2.81 8.45 -8.91
N HIS A 146 2.92 9.59 -9.58
CA HIS A 146 2.11 9.90 -10.76
C HIS A 146 2.35 8.91 -11.91
N GLY A 147 3.61 8.61 -12.24
CA GLY A 147 3.97 7.70 -13.33
C GLY A 147 3.49 6.27 -13.10
N ASN A 148 3.65 5.74 -11.88
CA ASN A 148 3.22 4.37 -11.56
C ASN A 148 1.70 4.23 -11.59
N VAL A 149 0.94 5.21 -11.05
CA VAL A 149 -0.53 5.19 -11.12
C VAL A 149 -1.03 5.38 -12.55
N SER A 150 -0.35 6.21 -13.36
CA SER A 150 -0.66 6.36 -14.79
C SER A 150 -0.53 5.03 -15.54
N SER A 151 0.51 4.25 -15.22
CA SER A 151 0.76 2.94 -15.83
C SER A 151 -0.16 1.85 -15.29
N PHE A 152 -0.41 1.86 -13.98
CA PHE A 152 -1.17 0.83 -13.28
C PHE A 152 -2.01 1.49 -12.15
N PRO A 153 -3.30 1.77 -12.39
CA PRO A 153 -4.13 2.56 -11.47
C PRO A 153 -4.24 1.96 -10.06
N ARG A 154 -4.12 0.64 -9.92
CA ARG A 154 -4.16 -0.07 -8.63
C ARG A 154 -2.76 -0.27 -8.05
N SER A 155 -1.85 0.68 -8.24
CA SER A 155 -0.51 0.63 -7.63
C SER A 155 -0.63 0.83 -6.12
N MET A 156 0.25 0.15 -5.37
CA MET A 156 0.34 0.27 -3.91
C MET A 156 1.62 1.01 -3.52
N PHE A 157 1.49 1.97 -2.63
CA PHE A 157 2.60 2.73 -2.07
C PHE A 157 2.69 2.48 -0.57
N ILE A 158 3.81 1.93 -0.12
CA ILE A 158 4.11 1.71 1.29
C ILE A 158 5.13 2.76 1.70
N PHE A 159 4.78 3.63 2.62
CA PHE A 159 5.70 4.58 3.23
C PHE A 159 6.01 4.14 4.65
N ASP A 160 7.26 3.72 4.87
CA ASP A 160 7.74 3.27 6.17
C ASP A 160 8.50 4.39 6.89
N GLU A 161 8.48 4.33 8.22
CA GLU A 161 9.04 5.34 9.11
C GLU A 161 8.49 6.75 8.84
N MET A 162 7.16 6.86 8.70
CA MET A 162 6.48 8.14 8.45
C MET A 162 6.69 9.17 9.57
N ASP A 163 6.96 8.72 10.80
CA ASP A 163 7.34 9.60 11.92
C ASP A 163 8.64 10.37 11.67
N LYS A 164 9.49 9.88 10.77
CA LYS A 164 10.76 10.50 10.40
C LYS A 164 10.70 11.26 9.07
N MET A 165 9.58 11.18 8.36
CA MET A 165 9.40 11.82 7.06
C MET A 165 9.34 13.34 7.22
N GLN A 166 10.04 14.07 6.34
CA GLN A 166 10.03 15.52 6.37
C GLN A 166 8.65 16.06 5.94
N PRO A 167 8.09 17.09 6.61
CA PRO A 167 6.76 17.63 6.31
C PRO A 167 6.56 18.00 4.84
N GLN A 168 7.59 18.56 4.19
CA GLN A 168 7.56 18.91 2.77
C GLN A 168 7.24 17.71 1.87
N LEU A 169 7.75 16.52 2.18
CA LEU A 169 7.47 15.32 1.40
C LEU A 169 6.04 14.79 1.66
N ILE A 170 5.51 15.00 2.87
CA ILE A 170 4.11 14.68 3.20
C ILE A 170 3.18 15.59 2.38
N ASP A 171 3.51 16.87 2.25
CA ASP A 171 2.74 17.83 1.45
C ASP A 171 2.67 17.45 -0.03
N VAL A 172 3.70 16.80 -0.56
CA VAL A 172 3.70 16.23 -1.92
C VAL A 172 2.72 15.07 -2.06
N ILE A 173 2.53 14.26 -1.01
CA ILE A 173 1.67 13.07 -1.06
C ILE A 173 0.19 13.45 -0.92
N LYS A 174 -0.14 14.45 -0.09
CA LYS A 174 -1.53 14.84 0.25
C LYS A 174 -2.48 14.93 -0.95
N PRO A 175 -2.14 15.58 -2.08
CA PRO A 175 -3.06 15.70 -3.22
C PRO A 175 -3.50 14.35 -3.81
N PHE A 176 -2.69 13.30 -3.65
CA PHE A 176 -3.03 11.97 -4.14
C PHE A 176 -4.00 11.21 -3.23
N LEU A 177 -4.27 11.70 -2.03
CA LEU A 177 -5.12 11.05 -1.01
C LEU A 177 -6.53 11.63 -0.93
N ASP A 178 -6.81 12.72 -1.65
CA ASP A 178 -8.05 13.50 -1.53
C ASP A 178 -9.27 12.79 -2.17
N TYR A 179 -10.48 13.24 -1.84
CA TYR A 179 -11.75 12.68 -2.34
C TYR A 179 -11.95 12.88 -3.86
N ASN A 180 -11.28 13.86 -4.46
CA ASN A 180 -11.24 14.00 -5.92
C ASN A 180 -9.80 13.87 -6.39
N ALA A 181 -9.08 12.83 -5.93
CA ALA A 181 -7.67 12.63 -6.25
C ALA A 181 -7.46 12.35 -7.75
N ARG A 182 -7.50 13.44 -8.51
CA ARG A 182 -7.17 13.57 -9.92
C ARG A 182 -6.09 14.61 -10.03
N VAL A 183 -4.88 14.16 -10.31
CA VAL A 183 -3.72 15.04 -10.53
C VAL A 183 -3.32 14.87 -11.98
N ASP A 184 -3.23 15.97 -12.71
CA ASP A 184 -2.82 15.99 -14.13
C ASP A 184 -3.59 14.97 -15.00
N ARG A 185 -4.91 14.86 -14.76
CA ARG A 185 -5.87 13.93 -15.42
C ARG A 185 -5.72 12.45 -15.07
N VAL A 186 -4.80 12.10 -14.18
CA VAL A 186 -4.61 10.74 -13.68
C VAL A 186 -5.45 10.55 -12.42
N SER A 187 -6.24 9.47 -12.40
CA SER A 187 -7.16 9.14 -11.32
C SER A 187 -6.49 8.21 -10.30
N PHE A 188 -6.39 8.65 -9.05
CA PHE A 188 -5.78 7.90 -7.94
C PHE A 188 -6.80 7.09 -7.13
N HIS A 189 -8.09 7.18 -7.47
CA HIS A 189 -9.18 6.47 -6.82
C HIS A 189 -8.95 4.97 -6.59
N ASN A 190 -8.23 4.29 -7.50
CA ASN A 190 -7.93 2.86 -7.39
C ASN A 190 -6.61 2.54 -6.67
N ALA A 191 -5.81 3.55 -6.32
CA ALA A 191 -4.51 3.36 -5.68
C ALA A 191 -4.66 2.98 -4.20
N ILE A 192 -3.63 2.33 -3.67
CA ILE A 192 -3.56 1.92 -2.27
C ILE A 192 -2.36 2.60 -1.62
N PHE A 193 -2.58 3.32 -0.53
CA PHE A 193 -1.54 3.96 0.27
C PHE A 193 -1.51 3.33 1.65
N ILE A 194 -0.33 2.90 2.07
CA ILE A 194 -0.07 2.32 3.38
C ILE A 194 1.03 3.15 4.05
N PHE A 195 0.72 3.73 5.21
CA PHE A 195 1.65 4.49 6.03
C PHE A 195 2.01 3.67 7.26
N LEU A 196 3.30 3.53 7.56
CA LEU A 196 3.79 2.85 8.75
C LEU A 196 4.55 3.86 9.61
N SER A 197 4.19 3.93 10.89
CA SER A 197 4.81 4.88 11.81
C SER A 197 5.01 4.28 13.20
N ASN A 198 6.07 4.71 13.87
CA ASN A 198 6.28 4.46 15.30
C ASN A 198 5.64 5.53 16.19
N ALA A 199 5.10 6.61 15.60
CA ALA A 199 4.42 7.66 16.34
C ALA A 199 3.22 7.09 17.12
N GLY A 200 3.09 7.51 18.38
CA GLY A 200 2.04 7.04 19.28
C GLY A 200 2.22 5.61 19.80
N GLY A 201 3.32 4.93 19.47
CA GLY A 201 3.57 3.55 19.91
C GLY A 201 3.58 3.39 21.43
N ASN A 202 4.22 4.31 22.15
CA ASN A 202 4.28 4.30 23.62
C ASN A 202 2.89 4.48 24.24
N VAL A 203 2.14 5.45 23.72
CA VAL A 203 0.75 5.72 24.15
C VAL A 203 -0.13 4.48 23.97
N ILE A 204 -0.07 3.83 22.81
CA ILE A 204 -0.84 2.60 22.54
C ILE A 204 -0.42 1.47 23.50
N ALA A 205 0.88 1.33 23.77
CA ALA A 205 1.39 0.32 24.69
C ALA A 205 0.93 0.57 26.13
N GLU A 206 0.89 1.84 26.57
CA GLU A 206 0.41 2.23 27.90
C GLU A 206 -1.08 1.94 28.07
N VAL A 207 -1.92 2.27 27.07
CA VAL A 207 -3.35 1.93 27.11
C VAL A 207 -3.57 0.42 27.23
N ALA A 208 -2.80 -0.38 26.48
CA ALA A 208 -2.88 -1.84 26.58
C ALA A 208 -2.41 -2.35 27.95
N LEU A 209 -1.37 -1.73 28.54
CA LEU A 209 -0.86 -2.07 29.86
C LEU A 209 -1.88 -1.74 30.95
N ASP A 210 -2.58 -0.61 30.85
CA ASP A 210 -3.60 -0.22 31.83
C ASP A 210 -4.81 -1.15 31.78
N TYR A 211 -5.26 -1.57 30.60
CA TYR A 211 -6.29 -2.61 30.48
C TYR A 211 -5.89 -3.91 31.16
N TRP A 212 -4.63 -4.33 30.96
CA TRP A 212 -4.11 -5.53 31.60
C TRP A 212 -4.05 -5.37 33.13
N ARG A 213 -3.64 -4.20 33.64
CA ARG A 213 -3.65 -3.87 35.08
C ARG A 213 -5.06 -3.85 35.67
N GLU A 214 -6.06 -3.44 34.88
CA GLU A 214 -7.47 -3.48 35.24
C GLU A 214 -8.07 -4.91 35.19
N GLY A 215 -7.28 -5.92 34.81
CA GLY A 215 -7.73 -7.32 34.70
C GLY A 215 -8.62 -7.58 33.48
N LYS A 216 -8.65 -6.66 32.51
CA LYS A 216 -9.42 -6.77 31.27
C LYS A 216 -8.60 -7.49 30.20
N ASN A 217 -9.27 -8.22 29.31
CA ASN A 217 -8.59 -8.82 28.17
C ASN A 217 -8.27 -7.76 27.12
N ARG A 218 -7.17 -7.96 26.37
CA ARG A 218 -6.77 -7.06 25.29
C ARG A 218 -7.82 -7.04 24.18
N GLU A 219 -8.49 -8.16 23.95
CA GLU A 219 -9.51 -8.36 22.91
C GLU A 219 -10.77 -7.50 23.14
N GLU A 220 -10.97 -6.99 24.36
CA GLU A 220 -12.05 -6.06 24.70
C GLU A 220 -11.77 -4.63 24.19
N LEU A 221 -10.53 -4.31 23.82
CA LEU A 221 -10.20 -3.05 23.16
C LEU A 221 -10.77 -3.04 21.74
N TRP A 222 -11.52 -2.00 21.39
CA TRP A 222 -12.07 -1.83 20.04
C TRP A 222 -11.78 -0.44 19.46
N MET A 223 -11.69 -0.35 18.13
CA MET A 223 -11.45 0.90 17.41
C MET A 223 -12.62 1.88 17.56
N ASN A 224 -12.34 3.18 17.78
CA ASN A 224 -13.35 4.22 18.03
C ASN A 224 -14.16 4.02 19.32
N SER A 225 -13.65 3.25 20.29
CA SER A 225 -14.20 3.34 21.63
C SER A 225 -13.84 4.72 22.18
N LYS A 226 -14.83 5.42 22.76
CA LYS A 226 -14.60 6.72 23.42
C LYS A 226 -13.48 6.61 24.46
N GLU A 227 -13.33 5.45 25.08
CA GLU A 227 -12.26 5.13 26.02
C GLU A 227 -10.88 5.11 25.36
N MET A 228 -10.69 4.43 24.22
CA MET A 228 -9.42 4.41 23.49
C MET A 228 -9.02 5.81 23.02
N GLU A 229 -9.95 6.56 22.42
CA GLU A 229 -9.66 7.93 21.96
C GLU A 229 -9.32 8.86 23.13
N THR A 230 -10.08 8.77 24.22
CA THR A 230 -9.84 9.59 25.42
C THR A 230 -8.49 9.26 26.05
N LYS A 231 -8.16 7.96 26.23
CA LYS A 231 -6.89 7.53 26.82
C LYS A 231 -5.70 7.90 25.92
N ILE A 232 -5.82 7.75 24.60
CA ILE A 232 -4.79 8.19 23.65
C ILE A 232 -4.57 9.70 23.73
N LEU A 233 -5.64 10.50 23.74
CA LEU A 233 -5.54 11.95 23.84
C LEU A 233 -4.92 12.38 25.17
N GLN A 234 -5.38 11.82 26.29
CA GLN A 234 -4.84 12.11 27.63
C GLN A 234 -3.33 11.83 27.69
N ASN A 235 -2.88 10.69 27.19
CA ASN A 235 -1.47 10.34 27.21
C ASN A 235 -0.65 11.21 26.25
N ILE A 236 -1.17 11.61 25.09
CA ILE A 236 -0.52 12.60 24.21
C ILE A 236 -0.39 13.97 24.90
N PHE A 237 -1.39 14.40 25.66
CA PHE A 237 -1.32 15.66 26.42
C PHE A 237 -0.31 15.58 27.56
N ASN A 238 -0.29 14.46 28.30
CA ASN A 238 0.66 14.24 29.39
C ASN A 238 2.11 14.16 28.87
N ASP A 239 2.34 13.51 27.73
CA ASP A 239 3.66 13.42 27.09
C ASP A 239 4.15 14.77 26.52
N LYS A 240 3.24 15.69 26.18
CA LYS A 240 3.63 17.08 25.83
C LYS A 240 3.95 17.94 27.04
N ASN A 241 3.35 17.64 28.20
CA ASN A 241 3.59 18.34 29.46
C ASN A 241 4.85 17.84 30.19
N SER A 242 5.46 16.72 29.77
CA SER A 242 6.71 16.20 30.32
C SER A 242 7.97 16.73 29.61
N VAL A 243 7.80 17.51 28.52
CA VAL A 243 8.89 18.05 27.68
C VAL A 243 9.16 19.55 27.95
N TYR A 244 8.66 20.10 29.06
CA TYR A 244 9.04 21.43 29.57
C TYR A 244 9.29 21.41 31.07
#